data_AF-A0A4Y3VXK7-F1
#
_entry.id   AF-A0A4Y3VXK7-F1
#
_cell.length_a   1.000
_cell.length_b   1.000
_cell.length_c   1.000
_cell.angle_alpha   90.00
_cell.angle_beta   90.00
_cell.angle_gamma   90.00
#
_symmetry.space_group_name_H-M   'P 1'
#
loop_
_entity.id
_entity.type
_entity.pdbx_description
1 polymer ?
#
loop_
_entity_poly.entity_id
_entity_poly.type
_entity_poly.pdbx_seq_one_letter_code
_entity_poly.pdbx_strand_id
1 'polypeptide(L)'
;MCPRHQQAAPDPRLTSTVHTQGVPELAAAHHTHQRLLRHPRAATAWTAARAITTRWYDHQQHLTHRWRPRLNQLCEANLHLTSTGSASPALLTRDLVIYPETVALARALATLPNRPHRTTNDALTLIACRLGLARLTPNANDPLRVFLTHTRH
;
A
#
# COMPACT_ATOMS: atom_id res chain seq x y z
N MET A 1 -20.12 12.20 -6.89
CA MET A 1 -19.15 11.48 -6.02
C MET A 1 -19.71 11.46 -4.60
N CYS A 2 -19.93 10.28 -3.99
CA CYS A 2 -20.56 10.20 -2.67
C CYS A 2 -19.60 10.64 -1.53
N PRO A 3 -20.07 11.40 -0.52
CA PRO A 3 -19.24 11.86 0.61
C PRO A 3 -18.59 10.72 1.42
N ARG A 4 -19.19 9.53 1.45
CA ARG A 4 -18.63 8.37 2.15
C ARG A 4 -17.29 7.88 1.60
N HIS A 5 -16.93 8.20 0.36
CA HIS A 5 -15.60 7.88 -0.19
C HIS A 5 -14.48 8.79 0.32
N GLN A 6 -14.85 9.87 1.02
CA GLN A 6 -13.94 10.88 1.57
C GLN A 6 -13.58 10.58 3.04
N GLN A 7 -14.08 9.48 3.58
CA GLN A 7 -13.87 9.02 4.94
C GLN A 7 -13.34 7.59 4.89
N ALA A 8 -12.26 7.33 5.62
CA ALA A 8 -11.77 5.98 5.84
C ALA A 8 -11.85 5.65 7.33
N ALA A 9 -12.23 4.41 7.65
CA ALA A 9 -12.07 3.88 9.00
C ALA A 9 -10.55 3.75 9.26
N PRO A 10 -9.99 4.54 10.19
CA PRO A 10 -8.57 4.48 10.50
C PRO A 10 -8.27 3.30 11.43
N ASP A 11 -7.02 3.22 11.91
CA ASP A 11 -6.63 2.37 13.05
C ASP A 11 -7.73 2.38 14.12
N PRO A 12 -8.15 1.22 14.69
CA PRO A 12 -9.23 1.13 15.68
C PRO A 12 -8.99 1.98 16.94
N ARG A 13 -7.78 2.49 17.15
CA ARG A 13 -7.43 3.45 18.21
C ARG A 13 -7.96 4.87 17.94
N LEU A 14 -8.41 5.18 16.73
CA LEU A 14 -9.03 6.47 16.40
C LEU A 14 -10.54 6.41 16.65
N THR A 15 -11.01 7.30 17.51
CA THR A 15 -12.44 7.48 17.82
C THR A 15 -13.17 8.38 16.81
N SER A 16 -12.43 9.03 15.90
CA SER A 16 -12.95 9.94 14.87
C SER A 16 -12.56 9.46 13.46
N THR A 17 -13.44 9.70 12.49
CA THR A 17 -13.19 9.37 11.08
C THR A 17 -12.10 10.26 10.49
N VAL A 18 -11.18 9.68 9.71
CA VAL A 18 -10.16 10.45 9.00
C VAL A 18 -10.68 10.90 7.63
N HIS A 19 -10.58 12.19 7.38
CA HIS A 19 -10.88 12.84 6.11
C HIS A 19 -9.75 12.63 5.12
N THR A 20 -10.07 12.13 3.93
CA THR A 20 -9.11 11.82 2.85
C THR A 20 -9.21 12.78 1.67
N GLN A 21 -10.06 13.82 1.76
CA GLN A 21 -10.31 14.80 0.68
C GLN A 21 -9.06 15.50 0.14
N GLY A 22 -8.04 15.69 0.98
CA GLY A 22 -6.77 16.32 0.60
C GLY A 22 -5.74 15.40 -0.06
N VAL A 23 -6.06 14.10 -0.22
CA VAL A 23 -5.10 13.09 -0.70
C VAL A 23 -5.67 12.34 -1.90
N PRO A 24 -5.56 12.88 -3.13
CA PRO A 24 -6.16 12.29 -4.33
C PRO A 24 -5.69 10.86 -4.61
N GLU A 25 -4.48 10.50 -4.18
CA GLU A 25 -3.93 9.15 -4.31
C GLU A 25 -4.76 8.11 -3.54
N LEU A 26 -5.38 8.48 -2.42
CA LEU A 26 -6.26 7.58 -1.66
C LEU A 26 -7.54 7.28 -2.40
N ALA A 27 -8.14 8.29 -3.06
CA ALA A 27 -9.34 8.10 -3.86
C ALA A 27 -9.07 7.20 -5.07
N ALA A 28 -7.98 7.45 -5.80
CA ALA A 28 -7.56 6.60 -6.94
C ALA A 28 -7.24 5.16 -6.50
N ALA A 29 -6.55 5.01 -5.36
CA ALA A 29 -6.28 3.71 -4.76
C ALA A 29 -7.57 3.00 -4.35
N HIS A 30 -8.55 3.71 -3.78
CA HIS A 30 -9.83 3.12 -3.39
C HIS A 30 -10.56 2.52 -4.59
N HIS A 31 -10.70 3.26 -5.69
CA HIS A 31 -11.30 2.74 -6.91
C HIS A 31 -10.56 1.52 -7.46
N THR A 32 -9.22 1.53 -7.40
CA THR A 32 -8.40 0.40 -7.83
C THR A 32 -8.61 -0.82 -6.93
N HIS A 33 -8.74 -0.62 -5.61
CA HIS A 33 -9.00 -1.68 -4.65
C HIS A 33 -10.37 -2.32 -4.89
N GLN A 34 -11.42 -1.52 -5.12
CA GLN A 34 -12.75 -2.04 -5.45
C GLN A 34 -12.74 -2.95 -6.69
N ARG A 35 -11.91 -2.61 -7.69
CA ARG A 35 -11.71 -3.48 -8.86
C ARG A 35 -10.93 -4.75 -8.50
N LEU A 36 -9.90 -4.63 -7.66
CA LEU A 36 -9.10 -5.76 -7.19
C LEU A 36 -9.96 -6.79 -6.45
N LEU A 37 -10.92 -6.36 -5.61
CA LEU A 37 -11.78 -7.26 -4.84
C LEU A 37 -12.58 -8.25 -5.70
N ARG A 38 -12.76 -7.97 -7.00
CA ARG A 38 -13.41 -8.87 -7.96
C ARG A 38 -12.49 -9.98 -8.49
N HIS A 39 -11.20 -9.93 -8.17
CA HIS A 39 -10.21 -10.88 -8.67
C HIS A 39 -10.13 -12.11 -7.75
N PRO A 40 -10.04 -13.35 -8.28
CA PRO A 40 -10.03 -14.57 -7.47
C PRO A 40 -8.84 -14.64 -6.49
N ARG A 41 -7.72 -14.00 -6.85
CA ARG A 41 -6.50 -13.94 -6.02
C ARG A 41 -6.41 -12.70 -5.12
N ALA A 42 -7.48 -11.92 -4.99
CA ALA A 42 -7.47 -10.64 -4.30
C ALA A 42 -7.02 -10.75 -2.84
N ALA A 43 -7.60 -11.68 -2.08
CA ALA A 43 -7.32 -11.84 -0.66
C ALA A 43 -5.84 -12.16 -0.39
N THR A 44 -5.30 -13.20 -1.06
CA THR A 44 -3.89 -13.59 -0.92
C THR A 44 -2.94 -12.47 -1.36
N ALA A 45 -3.23 -11.82 -2.48
CA ALA A 45 -2.41 -10.72 -2.99
C ALA A 45 -2.45 -9.49 -2.06
N TRP A 46 -3.59 -9.20 -1.46
CA TRP A 46 -3.77 -8.12 -0.49
C TRP A 46 -2.97 -8.37 0.78
N THR A 47 -3.09 -9.57 1.37
CA THR A 47 -2.35 -9.94 2.58
C THR A 47 -0.83 -9.85 2.36
N ALA A 48 -0.34 -10.40 1.25
CA ALA A 48 1.07 -10.32 0.90
C ALA A 48 1.52 -8.88 0.69
N ALA A 49 0.77 -8.10 -0.09
CA ALA A 49 1.10 -6.70 -0.35
C ALA A 49 1.14 -5.88 0.93
N ARG A 50 0.16 -6.02 1.82
CA ARG A 50 0.10 -5.30 3.10
C ARG A 50 1.29 -5.64 4.00
N ALA A 51 1.69 -6.91 4.08
CA ALA A 51 2.86 -7.30 4.84
C ALA A 51 4.15 -6.68 4.27
N ILE A 52 4.31 -6.70 2.94
CA ILE A 52 5.46 -6.14 2.23
C ILE A 52 5.53 -4.62 2.42
N THR A 53 4.43 -3.90 2.21
CA THR A 53 4.41 -2.42 2.29
C THR A 53 4.55 -1.91 3.72
N THR A 54 3.97 -2.60 4.71
CA THR A 54 4.23 -2.28 6.12
C THR A 54 5.69 -2.47 6.47
N ARG A 55 6.32 -3.58 6.03
CA ARG A 55 7.76 -3.81 6.25
C ARG A 55 8.62 -2.74 5.59
N TRP A 56 8.26 -2.34 4.37
CA TRP A 56 8.92 -1.22 3.69
C TRP A 56 8.73 0.09 4.45
N TYR A 57 7.55 0.35 5.01
CA TYR A 57 7.30 1.51 5.86
C TYR A 57 8.20 1.57 7.09
N ASP A 58 8.30 0.45 7.80
CA ASP A 58 9.04 0.40 9.05
C ASP A 58 10.57 0.43 8.84
N HIS A 59 11.08 0.03 7.68
CA HIS A 59 12.52 -0.18 7.47
C HIS A 59 13.17 0.54 6.27
N GLN A 60 12.40 1.07 5.31
CA GLN A 60 12.98 1.69 4.10
C GLN A 60 12.87 3.20 4.10
N GLN A 61 13.97 3.84 4.54
CA GLN A 61 14.06 5.29 4.65
C GLN A 61 13.96 6.04 3.31
N HIS A 62 14.18 5.42 2.16
CA HIS A 62 14.08 6.12 0.87
C HIS A 62 12.64 6.31 0.39
N LEU A 63 11.68 5.49 0.85
CA LEU A 63 10.25 5.67 0.58
C LEU A 63 9.63 6.79 1.42
N THR A 64 10.35 7.24 2.45
CA THR A 64 10.02 8.38 3.31
C THR A 64 9.71 9.65 2.52
N HIS A 65 10.35 9.88 1.38
CA HIS A 65 10.10 11.07 0.56
C HIS A 65 8.70 11.11 -0.06
N ARG A 66 8.11 9.94 -0.36
CA ARG A 66 6.75 9.86 -0.91
C ARG A 66 5.69 9.87 0.20
N TRP A 67 6.01 9.26 1.34
CA TRP A 67 5.08 9.12 2.45
C TRP A 67 5.00 10.36 3.35
N ARG A 68 6.08 11.14 3.50
CA ARG A 68 6.09 12.36 4.31
C ARG A 68 5.09 13.42 3.81
N PRO A 69 5.06 13.79 2.52
CA PRO A 69 4.07 14.75 2.03
C PRO A 69 2.63 14.29 2.25
N ARG A 70 2.36 12.98 2.05
CA ARG A 70 1.05 12.39 2.27
C ARG A 70 0.63 12.41 3.75
N LEU A 71 1.56 12.10 4.65
CA LEU A 71 1.35 12.22 6.08
C LEU A 71 1.03 13.67 6.48
N ASN A 72 1.77 14.65 5.93
CA ASN A 72 1.52 16.06 6.21
C ASN A 72 0.13 16.49 5.74
N GLN A 73 -0.27 16.14 4.51
CA GLN A 73 -1.61 16.41 3.99
C GLN A 73 -2.72 15.77 4.86
N LEU A 74 -2.50 14.54 5.35
CA LEU A 74 -3.43 13.89 6.26
C LEU A 74 -3.53 14.62 7.60
N CYS A 75 -2.40 15.07 8.16
CA CYS A 75 -2.39 15.85 9.40
C CYS A 75 -3.08 17.21 9.22
N GLU A 76 -2.82 17.93 8.13
CA GLU A 76 -3.46 19.21 7.82
C GLU A 76 -4.98 19.08 7.68
N ALA A 77 -5.45 18.03 7.00
CA ALA A 77 -6.87 17.76 6.85
C ALA A 77 -7.55 17.23 8.13
N ASN A 78 -6.76 16.83 9.14
CA ASN A 78 -7.24 16.15 10.34
C ASN A 78 -6.46 16.60 11.58
N LEU A 79 -6.68 17.85 12.01
CA LEU A 79 -6.01 18.45 13.17
C LEU A 79 -6.17 17.64 14.47
N HIS A 80 -7.21 16.82 14.59
CA HIS A 80 -7.41 15.94 15.74
C HIS A 80 -6.31 14.84 15.84
N LEU A 81 -5.67 14.47 14.74
CA LEU A 81 -4.58 13.48 14.73
C LEU A 81 -3.35 13.97 15.51
N THR A 82 -3.09 15.27 15.51
CA THR A 82 -1.96 15.87 16.25
C THR A 82 -2.31 16.15 17.72
N SER A 83 -3.60 16.18 18.06
CA SER A 83 -4.09 16.42 19.42
C SER A 83 -4.32 15.15 20.25
N THR A 84 -4.28 13.97 19.62
CA THR A 84 -4.58 12.70 20.30
C THR A 84 -3.32 12.19 21.03
N GLY A 85 -3.17 12.59 22.29
CA GLY A 85 -1.94 12.47 23.09
C GLY A 85 -1.44 11.08 23.48
N SER A 86 -1.65 10.02 22.69
CA SER A 86 -1.13 8.68 23.02
C SER A 86 -0.36 7.97 21.89
N ALA A 87 -0.49 8.41 20.64
CA ALA A 87 0.23 7.80 19.51
C ALA A 87 0.60 8.84 18.46
N SER A 88 1.75 8.66 17.80
CA SER A 88 2.16 9.59 16.75
C SER A 88 1.18 9.54 15.56
N PRO A 89 0.90 10.68 14.90
CA PRO A 89 0.07 10.71 13.69
C PRO A 89 0.56 9.72 12.61
N ALA A 90 1.89 9.51 12.54
CA ALA A 90 2.53 8.58 11.63
C ALA A 90 2.13 7.11 11.88
N LEU A 91 1.88 6.71 13.14
CA LEU A 91 1.39 5.38 13.47
C LEU A 91 -0.11 5.26 13.20
N LEU A 92 -0.89 6.26 13.62
CA LEU A 92 -2.35 6.27 13.48
C LEU A 92 -2.81 6.29 12.03
N THR A 93 -2.04 6.91 11.15
CA THR A 93 -2.35 7.01 9.71
C THR A 93 -1.52 6.08 8.84
N ARG A 94 -0.65 5.23 9.43
CA ARG A 94 0.27 4.37 8.66
C ARG A 94 -0.43 3.63 7.54
N ASP A 95 -1.54 2.97 7.87
CA ASP A 95 -2.29 2.16 6.91
C ASP A 95 -2.86 3.00 5.76
N LEU A 96 -3.26 4.25 6.03
CA LEU A 96 -3.68 5.21 4.99
C LEU A 96 -2.49 5.69 4.18
N VAL A 97 -1.38 6.04 4.84
CA VAL A 97 -0.16 6.50 4.18
C VAL A 97 0.36 5.45 3.20
N ILE A 98 0.34 4.17 3.53
CA ILE A 98 0.82 3.08 2.64
C ILE A 98 -0.27 2.49 1.73
N TYR A 99 -1.53 2.93 1.88
CA TYR A 99 -2.66 2.34 1.17
C TYR A 99 -2.50 2.36 -0.36
N PRO A 100 -2.08 3.48 -1.00
CA PRO A 100 -1.91 3.51 -2.44
C PRO A 100 -0.87 2.49 -2.94
N GLU A 101 0.27 2.41 -2.27
CA GLU A 101 1.33 1.45 -2.62
C GLU A 101 0.86 0.00 -2.38
N THR A 102 0.11 -0.25 -1.31
CA THR A 102 -0.46 -1.58 -1.01
C THR A 102 -1.43 -2.02 -2.10
N VAL A 103 -2.34 -1.15 -2.53
CA VAL A 103 -3.29 -1.45 -3.61
C VAL A 103 -2.57 -1.70 -4.93
N ALA A 104 -1.59 -0.87 -5.27
CA ALA A 104 -0.83 -1.02 -6.51
C ALA A 104 -0.07 -2.35 -6.55
N LEU A 105 0.59 -2.71 -5.45
CA LEU A 105 1.31 -3.98 -5.32
C LEU A 105 0.36 -5.17 -5.33
N ALA A 106 -0.74 -5.12 -4.57
CA ALA A 106 -1.73 -6.19 -4.54
C ALA A 106 -2.33 -6.45 -5.93
N ARG A 107 -2.62 -5.38 -6.70
CA ARG A 107 -3.06 -5.50 -8.09
C ARG A 107 -1.99 -6.15 -8.98
N ALA A 108 -0.75 -5.73 -8.85
CA ALA A 108 0.37 -6.30 -9.58
C ALA A 108 0.51 -7.81 -9.30
N LEU A 109 0.48 -8.20 -8.02
CA LEU A 109 0.58 -9.59 -7.56
C LEU A 109 -0.62 -10.43 -8.00
N ALA A 110 -1.84 -9.94 -7.82
CA ALA A 110 -3.07 -10.67 -8.17
C ALA A 110 -3.11 -11.04 -9.66
N THR A 111 -2.67 -10.11 -10.51
CA THR A 111 -2.69 -10.28 -11.97
C THR A 111 -1.45 -11.00 -12.51
N LEU A 112 -0.49 -11.43 -11.66
CA LEU A 112 0.70 -12.14 -12.14
C LEU A 112 0.28 -13.44 -12.85
N PRO A 113 0.70 -13.67 -14.10
CA PRO A 113 0.27 -14.86 -14.83
C PRO A 113 0.74 -16.12 -14.10
N ASN A 114 -0.09 -17.13 -13.90
CA ASN A 114 0.36 -18.36 -13.24
C ASN A 114 1.15 -19.19 -14.26
N ARG A 115 2.49 -19.12 -14.25
CA ARG A 115 3.35 -19.88 -15.19
C ARG A 115 4.32 -20.76 -14.40
N PRO A 116 4.40 -22.06 -14.70
CA PRO A 116 5.17 -23.03 -13.92
C PRO A 116 6.70 -22.80 -13.95
N HIS A 117 7.22 -22.02 -14.90
CA HIS A 117 8.66 -21.75 -15.03
C HIS A 117 9.03 -20.26 -14.87
N ARG A 118 8.18 -19.46 -14.22
CA ARG A 118 8.53 -18.04 -14.02
C ARG A 118 9.66 -17.89 -12.99
N THR A 119 10.72 -17.18 -13.35
CA THR A 119 11.74 -16.78 -12.38
C THR A 119 11.29 -15.55 -11.56
N THR A 120 11.88 -15.37 -10.38
CA THR A 120 11.65 -14.20 -9.51
C THR A 120 12.05 -12.93 -10.24
N ASN A 121 13.11 -12.97 -11.06
CA ASN A 121 13.52 -11.81 -11.86
C ASN A 121 12.46 -11.47 -12.92
N ASP A 122 11.85 -12.45 -13.59
CA ASP A 122 10.75 -12.20 -14.53
C ASP A 122 9.53 -11.62 -13.82
N ALA A 123 9.21 -12.13 -12.63
CA ALA A 123 8.12 -11.61 -11.81
C ALA A 123 8.37 -10.15 -11.42
N LEU A 124 9.59 -9.83 -10.98
CA LEU A 124 10.00 -8.47 -10.64
C LEU A 124 9.93 -7.53 -11.84
N THR A 125 10.34 -7.96 -13.02
CA THR A 125 10.20 -7.19 -14.27
C THR A 125 8.73 -6.90 -14.57
N LEU A 126 7.85 -7.90 -14.49
CA LEU A 126 6.41 -7.72 -14.73
C LEU A 126 5.76 -6.79 -13.70
N ILE A 127 6.16 -6.90 -12.43
CA ILE A 127 5.69 -6.00 -11.38
C ILE A 127 6.17 -4.58 -11.66
N ALA A 128 7.44 -4.39 -12.03
CA ALA A 128 8.00 -3.07 -12.35
C ALA A 128 7.21 -2.41 -13.49
N CYS A 129 6.98 -3.12 -14.59
CA CYS A 129 6.17 -2.63 -15.71
C CYS A 129 4.75 -2.23 -15.26
N ARG A 130 4.09 -3.02 -14.41
CA ARG A 130 2.72 -2.74 -13.93
C ARG A 130 2.62 -1.59 -12.93
N LEU A 131 3.71 -1.31 -12.23
CA LEU A 131 3.84 -0.17 -11.34
C LEU A 131 4.35 1.09 -12.07
N GLY A 132 4.66 0.98 -13.38
CA GLY A 132 5.24 2.09 -14.15
C GLY A 132 6.67 2.43 -13.74
N LEU A 133 7.41 1.46 -13.18
CA LEU A 133 8.79 1.62 -12.74
C LEU A 133 9.74 1.13 -13.84
N ALA A 134 10.81 1.89 -14.08
CA ALA A 134 11.85 1.47 -15.03
C ALA A 134 12.52 0.16 -14.61
N ARG A 135 12.71 -0.05 -13.30
CA ARG A 135 13.26 -1.28 -12.74
C ARG A 135 12.85 -1.46 -11.28
N LEU A 136 12.73 -2.72 -10.87
CA LEU A 136 12.73 -3.13 -9.47
C LEU A 136 13.98 -3.97 -9.21
N THR A 137 14.91 -3.45 -8.40
CA THR A 137 16.10 -4.18 -7.94
C THR A 137 16.05 -4.38 -6.42
N PRO A 138 15.09 -5.15 -5.91
CA PRO A 138 15.05 -5.49 -4.50
C PRO A 138 16.31 -6.29 -4.14
N ASN A 139 16.90 -5.97 -2.98
CA ASN A 139 18.02 -6.73 -2.44
C ASN A 139 17.60 -8.17 -2.09
N ALA A 140 18.56 -9.03 -1.73
CA ALA A 140 18.29 -10.45 -1.44
C ALA A 140 17.26 -10.66 -0.31
N ASN A 141 17.25 -9.77 0.68
CA ASN A 141 16.41 -9.83 1.87
C ASN A 141 15.13 -8.99 1.76
N ASP A 142 14.86 -8.43 0.57
CA ASP A 142 13.68 -7.61 0.38
C ASP A 142 12.43 -8.49 0.47
N PRO A 143 11.41 -8.05 1.22
CA PRO A 143 10.21 -8.85 1.47
C PRO A 143 9.46 -9.25 0.18
N LEU A 144 9.50 -8.43 -0.89
CA LEU A 144 8.90 -8.80 -2.17
C LEU A 144 9.68 -9.94 -2.84
N ARG A 145 11.02 -9.87 -2.82
CA ARG A 145 11.87 -10.91 -3.41
C ARG A 145 11.69 -12.24 -2.66
N VAL A 146 11.70 -12.19 -1.32
CA VAL A 146 11.47 -13.35 -0.45
C VAL A 146 10.09 -13.94 -0.71
N PHE A 147 9.03 -13.14 -0.79
CA PHE A 147 7.70 -13.63 -1.11
C PHE A 147 7.67 -14.38 -2.45
N LEU A 148 8.23 -13.77 -3.50
CA LEU A 148 8.22 -14.33 -4.85
C LEU A 148 9.06 -15.60 -4.99
N THR A 149 10.08 -15.82 -4.15
CA THR A 149 10.83 -17.09 -4.15
C THR A 149 10.03 -18.20 -3.50
N HIS A 150 9.30 -17.91 -2.41
CA HIS A 150 8.54 -18.92 -1.67
C HIS A 150 7.24 -19.34 -2.37
N THR A 151 6.62 -18.47 -3.15
CA THR A 151 5.39 -18.80 -3.90
C THR A 151 5.64 -19.51 -5.25
N ARG A 152 6.83 -20.05 -5.48
CA ARG A 152 7.17 -20.81 -6.71
C ARG A 152 6.82 -22.29 -6.65
N HIS A 153 6.26 -22.77 -5.54
CA HIS A 153 5.88 -24.16 -5.35
C HIS A 153 4.44 -24.42 -5.77
#